data_AF-A0A0X3USC9-F1
#
_entry.id   AF-A0A0X3USC9-F1
#
_cell.length_a   1.000
_cell.length_b   1.000
_cell.length_c   1.000
_cell.angle_alpha   90.00
_cell.angle_beta   90.00
_cell.angle_gamma   90.00
#
_symmetry.space_group_name_H-M   'P 1'
#
loop_
_entity.id
_entity.type
_entity.pdbx_description
1 polymer ?
#
loop_
_entity_poly.entity_id
_entity_poly.type
_entity_poly.pdbx_seq_one_letter_code
_entity_poly.pdbx_strand_id
1 'polypeptide(L)'
;MESGPSRSTAGGWPERRDGYAPLREYAAIGDGRTVALVARDGAVDWLPVPDLDSATVFAAVLDSRRGGSCTLRPTVPCAVGRRYLPGTNVLETTFSTARGTVRVTDAMTVPDAHLTPLRELQRRIEGLSGSVPMCWSVTPRFGFGSRPARIRTRAGVPVVSCGADALAVCTWQAGRPQCTPSAISGRFDTRPGSRSLIALPFAHEEPLVFPARAECEARLDQTSAAWRRWLGERTCGGPWQEAVQRSALALELLVFAPSGAIAAAATSSLPEQLGGIRNWDYRFSWIRDSAFTLGAFLQLGCPREAQAYFWWLMHATQLTHPRLRVLYRLDGGARAPERTLPLQGYRGSAPARTGNAAAGQLQLDTYGELLQTAWLYAQAAGQLDSDIAHRIAGMADLVCRLWRAPDAGIWEVRSRPLHFTQSKMMCWVALDRAVRLADRRLIHTRRAARWRQERQAVRDFIETRCFNEDRHTYVRAADSAEVDAGLLLGYAHPDESRMRGTVEAVRRELAHGPFVHRYSGDDGLPGREGAFLACSFWLTEALARCGQRAEAADLMDQLIALANDVGLYSEEIDPADGAFLGNLPQALSHLALISAACALTERKQR
;
A
#
# COMPACT_ATOMS: atom_id res chain seq x y z
N MET A 1 25.46 1.04 -32.63
CA MET A 1 25.81 1.34 -31.23
C MET A 1 24.51 1.62 -30.51
N GLU A 2 23.95 0.61 -29.86
CA GLU A 2 22.82 0.75 -28.94
C GLU A 2 22.69 -0.60 -28.22
N SER A 3 23.32 -0.70 -27.05
CA SER A 3 23.23 -1.86 -26.18
C SER A 3 22.52 -1.44 -24.90
N GLY A 4 21.20 -1.54 -24.88
CA GLY A 4 20.41 -1.44 -23.65
C GLY A 4 20.63 -2.69 -22.79
N PRO A 5 20.75 -2.57 -21.45
CA PRO A 5 20.92 -3.72 -20.60
C PRO A 5 19.58 -4.41 -20.37
N SER A 6 19.25 -5.38 -21.23
CA SER A 6 18.22 -6.39 -20.93
C SER A 6 18.79 -7.40 -19.92
N ARG A 7 18.73 -7.10 -18.62
CA ARG A 7 18.94 -8.10 -17.56
C ARG A 7 17.62 -8.78 -17.23
N SER A 8 17.21 -9.74 -18.07
CA SER A 8 16.26 -10.79 -17.68
C SER A 8 17.04 -11.82 -16.85
N THR A 9 17.04 -11.67 -15.53
CA THR A 9 17.49 -12.73 -14.62
C THR A 9 16.44 -13.84 -14.61
N ALA A 10 16.55 -14.76 -15.57
CA ALA A 10 15.78 -16.00 -15.56
C ALA A 10 16.22 -16.85 -14.35
N GLY A 11 15.61 -16.62 -13.19
CA GLY A 11 15.86 -17.42 -11.99
C GLY A 11 15.21 -18.81 -12.10
N GLY A 12 15.73 -19.77 -11.36
CA GLY A 12 15.18 -21.13 -11.26
C GLY A 12 13.72 -21.17 -10.78
N TRP A 13 13.16 -22.38 -10.79
CA TRP A 13 11.79 -22.64 -10.35
C TRP A 13 11.58 -22.14 -8.90
N PRO A 14 10.51 -21.40 -8.60
CA PRO A 14 10.32 -20.82 -7.27
C PRO A 14 10.03 -21.90 -6.23
N GLU A 15 10.74 -21.86 -5.10
CA GLU A 15 10.54 -22.80 -4.00
C GLU A 15 9.60 -22.22 -2.95
N ARG A 16 8.54 -22.97 -2.64
CA ARG A 16 7.67 -22.68 -1.50
C ARG A 16 8.22 -23.36 -0.24
N ARG A 17 8.32 -22.61 0.86
CA ARG A 17 8.68 -23.14 2.19
C ARG A 17 7.40 -23.35 2.98
N ASP A 18 7.14 -24.58 3.43
CA ASP A 18 5.93 -24.96 4.16
C ASP A 18 4.61 -24.62 3.43
N GLY A 19 4.66 -24.58 2.09
CA GLY A 19 3.53 -24.20 1.22
C GLY A 19 3.41 -22.69 0.94
N TYR A 20 4.29 -21.85 1.49
CA TYR A 20 4.29 -20.40 1.29
C TYR A 20 5.38 -19.97 0.32
N ALA A 21 5.05 -19.07 -0.62
CA ALA A 21 6.07 -18.35 -1.37
C ALA A 21 6.69 -17.25 -0.48
N PRO A 22 7.99 -16.92 -0.62
CA PRO A 22 8.56 -15.73 0.01
C PRO A 22 7.76 -14.47 -0.35
N LEU A 23 7.55 -13.54 0.59
CA LEU A 23 6.77 -12.33 0.33
C LEU A 23 7.33 -11.51 -0.85
N ARG A 24 8.66 -11.49 -0.98
CA ARG A 24 9.39 -10.84 -2.10
C ARG A 24 8.99 -11.39 -3.47
N GLU A 25 8.46 -12.61 -3.56
CA GLU A 25 8.06 -13.25 -4.82
C GLU A 25 6.63 -12.92 -5.27
N TYR A 26 5.90 -12.05 -4.59
CA TYR A 26 4.57 -11.63 -5.02
C TYR A 26 4.60 -10.36 -5.87
N ALA A 27 3.88 -10.39 -6.99
CA ALA A 27 3.44 -9.22 -7.74
C ALA A 27 1.99 -8.89 -7.37
N ALA A 28 1.55 -7.66 -7.64
CA ALA A 28 0.18 -7.21 -7.40
C ALA A 28 -0.53 -6.80 -8.69
N ILE A 29 -1.81 -7.15 -8.83
CA ILE A 29 -2.69 -6.72 -9.93
C ILE A 29 -4.03 -6.29 -9.33
N GLY A 30 -4.70 -5.28 -9.87
CA GLY A 30 -5.95 -4.75 -9.31
C GLY A 30 -6.76 -3.94 -10.31
N ASP A 31 -7.99 -3.63 -9.94
CA ASP A 31 -9.00 -2.97 -10.79
C ASP A 31 -9.54 -1.65 -10.18
N GLY A 32 -8.88 -1.16 -9.13
CA GLY A 32 -9.34 -0.01 -8.33
C GLY A 32 -10.45 -0.34 -7.33
N ARG A 33 -10.91 -1.59 -7.25
CA ARG A 33 -11.81 -2.07 -6.18
C ARG A 33 -11.12 -3.08 -5.28
N THR A 34 -10.33 -3.97 -5.86
CA THR A 34 -9.57 -5.00 -5.15
C THR A 34 -8.21 -5.26 -5.78
N VAL A 35 -7.37 -6.01 -5.06
CA VAL A 35 -6.02 -6.38 -5.47
C VAL A 35 -5.79 -7.87 -5.23
N ALA A 36 -5.27 -8.55 -6.25
CA ALA A 36 -4.77 -9.91 -6.16
C ALA A 36 -3.24 -9.94 -6.05
N LEU A 37 -2.70 -10.87 -5.26
CA LEU A 37 -1.26 -11.17 -5.24
C LEU A 37 -0.95 -12.42 -6.06
N VAL A 38 -0.05 -12.27 -7.03
CA VAL A 38 0.43 -13.33 -7.93
C VAL A 38 1.85 -13.73 -7.54
N ALA A 39 2.01 -14.94 -7.01
CA ALA A 39 3.31 -15.55 -6.72
C ALA A 39 4.10 -15.82 -8.02
N ARG A 40 5.42 -15.87 -7.91
CA ARG A 40 6.32 -16.17 -9.03
C ARG A 40 6.06 -17.55 -9.65
N ASP A 41 5.50 -18.50 -8.91
CA ASP A 41 5.12 -19.82 -9.41
C ASP A 41 3.76 -19.87 -10.12
N GLY A 42 3.11 -18.70 -10.31
CA GLY A 42 1.84 -18.57 -11.00
C GLY A 42 0.60 -18.77 -10.13
N ALA A 43 0.72 -18.87 -8.80
CA ALA A 43 -0.42 -18.91 -7.91
C ALA A 43 -0.95 -17.51 -7.56
N VAL A 44 -2.27 -17.35 -7.55
CA VAL A 44 -2.94 -16.22 -6.89
C VAL A 44 -3.33 -16.66 -5.49
N ASP A 45 -2.58 -16.19 -4.49
CA ASP A 45 -2.69 -16.64 -3.09
C ASP A 45 -3.46 -15.64 -2.19
N TRP A 46 -3.74 -14.45 -2.71
CA TRP A 46 -4.51 -13.41 -2.04
C TRP A 46 -5.49 -12.78 -3.03
N LEU A 47 -6.75 -12.71 -2.65
CA LEU A 47 -7.79 -11.95 -3.36
C LEU A 47 -8.99 -11.70 -2.42
N PRO A 48 -9.18 -10.47 -1.93
CA PRO A 48 -10.42 -10.02 -1.29
C PRO A 48 -11.50 -9.70 -2.33
N VAL A 49 -12.75 -10.04 -2.03
CA VAL A 49 -13.91 -9.72 -2.89
C VAL A 49 -15.13 -9.36 -2.02
N PRO A 50 -15.99 -8.43 -2.47
CA PRO A 50 -15.87 -7.66 -3.72
C PRO A 50 -14.80 -6.56 -3.68
N ASP A 51 -14.50 -6.04 -2.49
CA ASP A 51 -13.65 -4.85 -2.32
C ASP A 51 -12.39 -5.18 -1.50
N LEU A 52 -11.38 -4.30 -1.57
CA LEU A 52 -10.05 -4.52 -0.98
C LEU A 52 -10.09 -4.83 0.53
N ASP A 53 -10.98 -4.16 1.27
CA ASP A 53 -11.15 -4.35 2.72
C ASP A 53 -12.17 -5.46 3.08
N SER A 54 -12.75 -6.14 2.08
CA SER A 54 -13.68 -7.25 2.26
C SER A 54 -12.99 -8.55 2.68
N ALA A 55 -13.77 -9.59 2.99
CA ALA A 55 -13.20 -10.91 3.25
C ALA A 55 -12.64 -11.56 1.97
N THR A 56 -11.74 -12.53 2.13
CA THR A 56 -11.07 -13.17 1.00
C THR A 56 -11.82 -14.33 0.39
N VAL A 57 -11.58 -14.55 -0.91
CA VAL A 57 -11.82 -15.82 -1.61
C VAL A 57 -10.53 -16.64 -1.73
N PHE A 58 -9.37 -15.97 -1.76
CA PHE A 58 -8.05 -16.58 -1.68
C PHE A 58 -7.23 -15.91 -0.56
N ALA A 59 -6.67 -16.72 0.32
CA ALA A 59 -5.83 -16.34 1.46
C ALA A 59 -4.74 -17.38 1.75
N ALA A 60 -4.29 -18.12 0.72
CA ALA A 60 -3.20 -19.08 0.85
C ALA A 60 -1.90 -18.45 1.37
N VAL A 61 -1.72 -17.13 1.21
CA VAL A 61 -0.61 -16.40 1.84
C VAL A 61 -0.71 -16.41 3.37
N LEU A 62 -1.92 -16.46 3.95
CA LEU A 62 -2.11 -16.55 5.41
C LEU A 62 -2.26 -17.98 5.90
N ASP A 63 -2.77 -18.88 5.07
CA ASP A 63 -2.91 -20.30 5.41
C ASP A 63 -2.85 -21.15 4.14
N SER A 64 -1.71 -21.80 3.89
CA SER A 64 -1.45 -22.54 2.65
C SER A 64 -2.40 -23.71 2.42
N ARG A 65 -3.10 -24.19 3.47
CA ARG A 65 -4.03 -25.34 3.41
C ARG A 65 -5.48 -24.90 3.34
N ARG A 66 -5.88 -23.89 4.11
CA ARG A 66 -7.28 -23.47 4.28
C ARG A 66 -7.64 -22.21 3.52
N GLY A 67 -6.64 -21.40 3.14
CA GLY A 67 -6.85 -20.09 2.55
C GLY A 67 -7.33 -20.11 1.10
N GLY A 68 -7.11 -21.19 0.36
CA GLY A 68 -7.52 -21.29 -1.04
C GLY A 68 -6.68 -20.42 -1.98
N SER A 69 -6.64 -20.78 -3.26
CA SER A 69 -5.82 -20.11 -4.28
C SER A 69 -6.30 -20.42 -5.71
N CYS A 70 -5.78 -19.66 -6.68
CA CYS A 70 -5.85 -19.99 -8.11
C CYS A 70 -4.45 -20.24 -8.68
N THR A 71 -4.10 -21.50 -8.92
CA THR A 71 -2.79 -21.89 -9.48
C THR A 71 -2.86 -22.06 -10.99
N LEU A 72 -1.84 -21.61 -11.72
CA LEU A 72 -1.64 -21.87 -13.14
C LEU A 72 -0.14 -21.96 -13.42
N ARG A 73 0.34 -23.12 -13.86
CA ARG A 73 1.78 -23.36 -13.98
C ARG A 73 2.13 -24.55 -14.90
N PRO A 74 3.36 -24.62 -15.43
CA PRO A 74 3.89 -25.83 -16.03
C PRO A 74 3.91 -27.00 -15.03
N THR A 75 3.80 -28.22 -15.54
CA THR A 75 3.90 -29.47 -14.76
C THR A 75 5.32 -30.03 -14.70
N VAL A 76 6.28 -29.33 -15.30
CA VAL A 76 7.70 -29.69 -15.39
C VAL A 76 8.58 -28.54 -14.90
N PRO A 77 9.81 -28.80 -14.47
CA PRO A 77 10.74 -27.74 -14.05
C PRO A 77 10.94 -26.68 -15.14
N CYS A 78 11.05 -25.43 -14.71
CA CYS A 78 11.25 -24.32 -15.64
C CYS A 78 11.99 -23.15 -14.96
N ALA A 79 12.59 -22.29 -15.77
CA ALA A 79 13.00 -20.95 -15.35
C ALA A 79 11.81 -19.99 -15.46
N VAL A 80 11.76 -18.98 -14.60
CA VAL A 80 10.66 -18.01 -14.56
C VAL A 80 11.19 -16.58 -14.66
N GLY A 81 10.66 -15.82 -15.62
CA GLY A 81 10.84 -14.37 -15.71
C GLY A 81 9.51 -13.65 -15.59
N ARG A 82 9.47 -12.51 -14.89
CA ARG A 82 8.28 -11.67 -14.78
C ARG A 82 8.58 -10.23 -15.13
N ARG A 83 7.55 -9.53 -15.59
CA ARG A 83 7.53 -8.08 -15.71
C ARG A 83 6.09 -7.61 -15.75
N TYR A 84 5.84 -6.37 -15.36
CA TYR A 84 4.64 -5.70 -15.82
C TYR A 84 4.78 -5.34 -17.31
N LEU A 85 3.69 -5.39 -18.07
CA LEU A 85 3.71 -4.80 -19.40
C LEU A 85 4.04 -3.30 -19.26
N PRO A 86 4.87 -2.72 -20.14
CA PRO A 86 5.32 -1.34 -20.00
C PRO A 86 4.17 -0.35 -19.79
N GLY A 87 4.28 0.45 -18.73
CA GLY A 87 3.29 1.44 -18.34
C GLY A 87 1.96 0.88 -17.82
N THR A 88 1.96 -0.33 -17.24
CA THR A 88 0.72 -0.98 -16.75
C THR A 88 0.84 -1.67 -15.40
N ASN A 89 -0.30 -2.05 -14.83
CA ASN A 89 -0.45 -3.05 -13.78
C ASN A 89 -0.89 -4.43 -14.32
N VAL A 90 -0.57 -4.74 -15.59
CA VAL A 90 -0.83 -6.06 -16.20
C VAL A 90 0.44 -6.88 -16.13
N LEU A 91 0.39 -8.04 -15.47
CA LEU A 91 1.56 -8.87 -15.20
C LEU A 91 1.80 -9.88 -16.33
N GLU A 92 3.03 -9.97 -16.82
CA GLU A 92 3.48 -11.00 -17.75
C GLU A 92 4.47 -11.93 -17.03
N THR A 93 4.15 -13.22 -16.99
CA THR A 93 5.03 -14.29 -16.49
C THR A 93 5.42 -15.21 -17.64
N THR A 94 6.71 -15.36 -17.88
CA THR A 94 7.25 -16.29 -18.89
C THR A 94 7.87 -17.49 -18.19
N PHE A 95 7.37 -18.69 -18.52
CA PHE A 95 7.91 -19.96 -18.05
C PHE A 95 8.68 -20.64 -19.19
N SER A 96 9.97 -20.89 -18.97
CA SER A 96 10.87 -21.53 -19.95
C SER A 96 11.27 -22.91 -19.47
N THR A 97 10.75 -23.95 -20.13
CA THR A 97 11.05 -25.36 -19.86
C THR A 97 12.10 -25.89 -20.83
N ALA A 98 12.60 -27.10 -20.61
CA ALA A 98 13.51 -27.77 -21.55
C ALA A 98 12.88 -28.04 -22.94
N ARG A 99 11.54 -28.04 -23.07
CA ARG A 99 10.83 -28.41 -24.30
C ARG A 99 10.04 -27.28 -24.95
N GLY A 100 10.08 -26.07 -24.39
CA GLY A 100 9.32 -24.94 -24.89
C GLY A 100 9.10 -23.84 -23.86
N THR A 101 8.54 -22.73 -24.35
CA THR A 101 8.26 -21.53 -23.56
C THR A 101 6.80 -21.14 -23.66
N VAL A 102 6.21 -20.76 -22.53
CA VAL A 102 4.84 -20.28 -22.41
C VAL A 102 4.82 -18.94 -21.68
N ARG A 103 3.96 -18.03 -22.12
CA ARG A 103 3.70 -16.75 -21.49
C ARG A 103 2.31 -16.75 -20.88
N VAL A 104 2.20 -16.23 -19.67
CA VAL A 104 0.93 -15.97 -18.98
C VAL A 104 0.80 -14.46 -18.76
N THR A 105 -0.33 -13.89 -19.16
CA THR A 105 -0.70 -12.50 -18.89
C THR A 105 -1.84 -12.48 -17.89
N ASP A 106 -1.60 -11.95 -16.71
CA ASP A 106 -2.54 -11.86 -15.59
C ASP A 106 -3.02 -10.41 -15.40
N ALA A 107 -4.33 -10.22 -15.26
CA ALA A 107 -4.93 -8.92 -14.94
C ALA A 107 -6.21 -9.08 -14.12
N MET A 108 -6.38 -8.19 -13.14
CA MET A 108 -7.73 -7.79 -12.71
C MET A 108 -8.23 -6.78 -13.75
N THR A 109 -9.34 -7.08 -14.41
CA THR A 109 -9.78 -6.24 -15.54
C THR A 109 -10.36 -4.94 -15.03
N VAL A 110 -9.85 -3.82 -15.55
CA VAL A 110 -10.42 -2.50 -15.30
C VAL A 110 -11.60 -2.32 -16.26
N PRO A 111 -12.84 -2.10 -15.76
CA PRO A 111 -13.96 -1.83 -16.65
C PRO A 111 -13.70 -0.55 -17.46
N ASP A 112 -14.21 -0.50 -18.69
CA ASP A 112 -14.08 0.66 -19.59
C ASP A 112 -14.77 1.91 -19.00
N ALA A 113 -14.90 3.00 -19.77
CA ALA A 113 -15.63 4.22 -19.42
C ALA A 113 -17.08 4.00 -18.94
N HIS A 114 -17.61 2.78 -19.08
CA HIS A 114 -18.88 2.35 -18.50
C HIS A 114 -18.68 1.85 -17.06
N LEU A 115 -19.35 2.51 -16.12
CA LEU A 115 -19.40 2.11 -14.71
C LEU A 115 -20.13 0.76 -14.59
N THR A 116 -19.37 -0.34 -14.57
CA THR A 116 -19.90 -1.68 -14.33
C THR A 116 -19.42 -2.19 -12.97
N PRO A 117 -20.24 -3.00 -12.26
CA PRO A 117 -19.83 -3.66 -11.04
C PRO A 117 -19.07 -4.97 -11.32
N LEU A 118 -18.57 -5.21 -12.54
CA LEU A 118 -17.87 -6.45 -12.86
C LEU A 118 -16.50 -6.50 -12.17
N ARG A 119 -16.21 -7.62 -11.50
CA ARG A 119 -14.87 -7.95 -10.98
C ARG A 119 -14.43 -9.22 -11.68
N GLU A 120 -13.30 -9.20 -12.36
CA GLU A 120 -12.84 -10.35 -13.14
C GLU A 120 -11.32 -10.47 -13.10
N LEU A 121 -10.84 -11.64 -12.67
CA LEU A 121 -9.45 -12.04 -12.83
C LEU A 121 -9.32 -12.81 -14.15
N GLN A 122 -8.47 -12.34 -15.04
CA GLN A 122 -8.14 -13.01 -16.28
C GLN A 122 -6.69 -13.50 -16.31
N ARG A 123 -6.51 -14.68 -16.91
CA ARG A 123 -5.21 -15.32 -17.12
C ARG A 123 -5.16 -15.81 -18.57
N ARG A 124 -4.48 -15.07 -19.44
CA ARG A 124 -4.26 -15.43 -20.85
C ARG A 124 -2.98 -16.23 -20.98
N ILE A 125 -3.01 -17.38 -21.66
CA ILE A 125 -1.88 -18.31 -21.79
C ILE A 125 -1.52 -18.45 -23.27
N GLU A 126 -0.29 -18.09 -23.63
CA GLU A 126 0.21 -18.06 -25.00
C GLU A 126 1.44 -18.99 -25.13
N GLY A 127 1.33 -20.01 -25.98
CA GLY A 127 2.46 -20.88 -26.30
C GLY A 127 3.39 -20.19 -27.29
N LEU A 128 4.64 -19.96 -26.90
CA LEU A 128 5.61 -19.23 -27.71
C LEU A 128 6.48 -20.15 -28.56
N SER A 129 6.97 -21.24 -27.95
CA SER A 129 7.86 -22.20 -28.61
C SER A 129 7.67 -23.59 -28.03
N GLY A 130 7.95 -24.61 -28.85
CA GLY A 130 7.90 -26.02 -28.42
C GLY A 130 6.55 -26.42 -27.83
N SER A 131 6.55 -27.38 -26.89
CA SER A 131 5.33 -27.80 -26.20
C SER A 131 5.52 -27.83 -24.69
N VAL A 132 4.61 -27.15 -23.97
CA VAL A 132 4.67 -27.02 -22.51
C VAL A 132 3.41 -27.62 -21.89
N PRO A 133 3.54 -28.66 -21.03
CA PRO A 133 2.40 -29.24 -20.34
C PRO A 133 1.99 -28.37 -19.14
N MET A 134 0.78 -27.83 -19.18
CA MET A 134 0.23 -26.89 -18.21
C MET A 134 -0.84 -27.54 -17.33
N CYS A 135 -0.95 -27.04 -16.10
CA CYS A 135 -2.06 -27.37 -15.20
C CYS A 135 -2.56 -26.12 -14.49
N TRP A 136 -3.84 -26.14 -14.12
CA TRP A 136 -4.45 -25.10 -13.31
C TRP A 136 -5.45 -25.68 -12.30
N SER A 137 -5.68 -24.94 -11.22
CA SER A 137 -6.64 -25.26 -10.17
C SER A 137 -7.18 -23.99 -9.52
N VAL A 138 -8.48 -23.94 -9.30
CA VAL A 138 -9.18 -22.87 -8.58
C VAL A 138 -9.80 -23.49 -7.34
N THR A 139 -9.30 -23.10 -6.17
CA THR A 139 -9.73 -23.60 -4.86
C THR A 139 -10.27 -22.43 -4.03
N PRO A 140 -11.51 -21.99 -4.28
CA PRO A 140 -12.08 -20.82 -3.61
C PRO A 140 -12.48 -21.13 -2.16
N ARG A 141 -12.21 -20.17 -1.28
CA ARG A 141 -12.41 -20.25 0.18
C ARG A 141 -12.93 -18.92 0.72
N PHE A 142 -14.23 -18.71 0.58
CA PHE A 142 -14.91 -17.48 1.00
C PHE A 142 -14.79 -17.22 2.49
N GLY A 143 -14.72 -15.93 2.86
CA GLY A 143 -14.70 -15.50 4.25
C GLY A 143 -13.43 -15.92 4.97
N PHE A 144 -12.26 -15.83 4.33
CA PHE A 144 -11.00 -16.38 4.88
C PHE A 144 -11.08 -17.90 5.11
N GLY A 145 -11.78 -18.62 4.23
CA GLY A 145 -12.01 -20.07 4.36
C GLY A 145 -12.93 -20.50 5.50
N SER A 146 -13.66 -19.57 6.12
CA SER A 146 -14.64 -19.89 7.18
C SER A 146 -16.04 -20.22 6.64
N ARG A 147 -16.36 -19.82 5.40
CA ARG A 147 -17.70 -20.00 4.83
C ARG A 147 -17.73 -21.18 3.85
N PRO A 148 -18.67 -22.14 4.02
CA PRO A 148 -18.78 -23.28 3.12
C PRO A 148 -19.31 -22.84 1.75
N ALA A 149 -18.67 -23.32 0.69
CA ALA A 149 -19.04 -23.01 -0.70
C ALA A 149 -19.57 -24.24 -1.42
N ARG A 150 -20.45 -24.03 -2.41
CA ARG A 150 -21.00 -25.11 -3.24
C ARG A 150 -20.56 -24.94 -4.69
N ILE A 151 -19.99 -25.99 -5.26
CA ILE A 151 -19.57 -26.06 -6.65
C ILE A 151 -20.68 -26.77 -7.46
N ARG A 152 -21.16 -26.12 -8.53
CA ARG A 152 -22.17 -26.64 -9.45
C ARG A 152 -21.87 -26.24 -10.87
N THR A 153 -22.30 -27.02 -11.85
CA THR A 153 -22.23 -26.60 -13.26
C THR A 153 -23.53 -25.91 -13.65
N ARG A 154 -23.43 -24.74 -14.29
CA ARG A 154 -24.56 -23.97 -14.84
C ARG A 154 -24.23 -23.60 -16.28
N ALA A 155 -25.11 -23.93 -17.23
CA ALA A 155 -24.87 -23.72 -18.67
C ALA A 155 -23.49 -24.22 -19.14
N GLY A 156 -23.02 -25.36 -18.62
CA GLY A 156 -21.70 -25.92 -18.92
C GLY A 156 -20.51 -25.26 -18.21
N VAL A 157 -20.72 -24.20 -17.43
CA VAL A 157 -19.68 -23.47 -16.69
C VAL A 157 -19.68 -23.89 -15.21
N PRO A 158 -18.53 -24.27 -14.64
CA PRO A 158 -18.39 -24.43 -13.19
C PRO A 158 -18.60 -23.11 -12.45
N VAL A 159 -19.50 -23.12 -11.47
CA VAL A 159 -19.84 -21.98 -10.62
C VAL A 159 -19.69 -22.38 -9.17
N VAL A 160 -19.01 -21.54 -8.40
CA VAL A 160 -18.93 -21.64 -6.95
C VAL A 160 -19.80 -20.57 -6.33
N SER A 161 -20.64 -20.95 -5.38
CA SER A 161 -21.58 -20.03 -4.71
C SER A 161 -21.48 -20.15 -3.19
N CYS A 162 -21.62 -19.01 -2.51
CA CYS A 162 -21.57 -18.90 -1.06
C CYS A 162 -22.40 -17.69 -0.60
N GLY A 163 -23.66 -17.90 -0.18
CA GLY A 163 -24.55 -16.80 0.20
C GLY A 163 -24.78 -15.83 -0.96
N ALA A 164 -24.47 -14.55 -0.75
CA ALA A 164 -24.57 -13.49 -1.76
C ALA A 164 -23.40 -13.47 -2.77
N ASP A 165 -22.38 -14.32 -2.57
CA ASP A 165 -21.18 -14.33 -3.38
C ASP A 165 -21.21 -15.49 -4.40
N ALA A 166 -20.74 -15.22 -5.62
CA ALA A 166 -20.54 -16.24 -6.64
C ALA A 166 -19.28 -15.99 -7.49
N LEU A 167 -18.69 -17.08 -7.98
CA LEU A 167 -17.50 -17.10 -8.83
C LEU A 167 -17.73 -18.10 -9.97
N ALA A 168 -17.56 -17.70 -11.22
CA ALA A 168 -17.52 -18.64 -12.36
C ALA A 168 -16.07 -19.01 -12.70
N VAL A 169 -15.85 -20.21 -13.24
CA VAL A 169 -14.58 -20.60 -13.84
C VAL A 169 -14.78 -20.81 -15.34
N CYS A 170 -14.59 -19.74 -16.11
CA CYS A 170 -14.74 -19.75 -17.56
C CYS A 170 -13.41 -20.11 -18.21
N THR A 171 -13.39 -21.12 -19.07
CA THR A 171 -12.17 -21.65 -19.67
C THR A 171 -12.31 -21.85 -21.18
N TRP A 172 -11.32 -21.41 -21.95
CA TRP A 172 -11.24 -21.64 -23.39
C TRP A 172 -9.87 -22.22 -23.74
N GLN A 173 -9.86 -23.37 -24.41
CA GLN A 173 -8.65 -24.13 -24.79
C GLN A 173 -7.73 -24.53 -23.61
N ALA A 174 -8.16 -24.35 -22.35
CA ALA A 174 -7.40 -24.70 -21.14
C ALA A 174 -7.71 -26.11 -20.60
N GLY A 175 -8.10 -27.04 -21.48
CA GLY A 175 -8.58 -28.38 -21.10
C GLY A 175 -10.00 -28.37 -20.52
N ARG A 176 -10.64 -29.55 -20.43
CA ARG A 176 -11.98 -29.70 -19.85
C ARG A 176 -11.92 -29.55 -18.33
N PRO A 177 -12.68 -28.64 -17.71
CA PRO A 177 -12.70 -28.50 -16.26
C PRO A 177 -13.17 -29.79 -15.55
N GLN A 178 -12.43 -30.20 -14.55
CA GLN A 178 -12.76 -31.28 -13.62
C GLN A 178 -13.19 -30.65 -12.29
N CYS A 179 -14.38 -31.01 -11.82
CA CYS A 179 -14.94 -30.47 -10.58
C CYS A 179 -14.85 -31.50 -9.46
N THR A 180 -14.25 -31.10 -8.35
CA THR A 180 -14.36 -31.78 -7.05
C THR A 180 -15.27 -30.95 -6.13
N PRO A 181 -15.65 -31.44 -4.94
CA PRO A 181 -16.41 -30.62 -3.99
C PRO A 181 -15.68 -29.33 -3.55
N SER A 182 -14.34 -29.29 -3.66
CA SER A 182 -13.52 -28.24 -3.07
C SER A 182 -12.68 -27.43 -4.06
N ALA A 183 -12.57 -27.89 -5.31
CA ALA A 183 -11.71 -27.30 -6.34
C ALA A 183 -12.19 -27.61 -7.76
N ILE A 184 -11.87 -26.73 -8.70
CA ILE A 184 -12.07 -26.90 -10.14
C ILE A 184 -10.70 -26.86 -10.81
N SER A 185 -10.35 -27.85 -11.63
CA SER A 185 -9.00 -27.96 -12.19
C SER A 185 -9.01 -28.40 -13.65
N GLY A 186 -7.88 -28.23 -14.32
CA GLY A 186 -7.69 -28.66 -15.71
C GLY A 186 -6.23 -28.82 -16.09
N ARG A 187 -6.00 -29.51 -17.21
CA ARG A 187 -4.68 -29.77 -17.80
C ARG A 187 -4.77 -29.63 -19.31
N PHE A 188 -3.72 -29.10 -19.92
CA PHE A 188 -3.62 -28.90 -21.37
C PHE A 188 -2.16 -28.71 -21.76
N ASP A 189 -1.85 -28.87 -23.05
CA ASP A 189 -0.54 -28.57 -23.61
C ASP A 189 -0.60 -27.29 -24.43
N THR A 190 0.39 -26.41 -24.26
CA THR A 190 0.58 -25.28 -25.18
C THR A 190 1.47 -25.69 -26.35
N ARG A 191 1.25 -25.06 -27.50
CA ARG A 191 2.08 -25.14 -28.71
C ARG A 191 2.28 -23.73 -29.30
N PRO A 192 3.23 -23.51 -30.22
CA PRO A 192 3.44 -22.19 -30.81
C PRO A 192 2.12 -21.69 -31.44
N GLY A 193 1.71 -20.47 -31.08
CA GLY A 193 0.47 -19.84 -31.57
C GLY A 193 -0.81 -20.28 -30.86
N SER A 194 -0.75 -21.23 -29.93
CA SER A 194 -1.91 -21.56 -29.08
C SER A 194 -2.23 -20.42 -28.10
N ARG A 195 -3.52 -20.12 -27.93
CA ARG A 195 -4.01 -19.08 -27.02
C ARG A 195 -5.18 -19.60 -26.20
N SER A 196 -4.89 -19.92 -24.94
CA SER A 196 -5.88 -20.33 -23.94
C SER A 196 -6.24 -19.17 -23.01
N LEU A 197 -7.42 -19.23 -22.41
CA LEU A 197 -7.90 -18.19 -21.50
C LEU A 197 -8.64 -18.83 -20.33
N ILE A 198 -8.34 -18.35 -19.12
CA ILE A 198 -9.09 -18.62 -17.90
C ILE A 198 -9.58 -17.28 -17.37
N ALA A 199 -10.89 -17.13 -17.22
CA ALA A 199 -11.52 -15.94 -16.65
C ALA A 199 -12.35 -16.32 -15.44
N LEU A 200 -12.20 -15.53 -14.37
CA LEU A 200 -12.87 -15.70 -13.10
C LEU A 200 -13.74 -14.47 -12.81
N PRO A 201 -14.94 -14.36 -13.41
CA PRO A 201 -15.87 -13.31 -13.04
C PRO A 201 -16.45 -13.60 -11.65
N PHE A 202 -16.50 -12.57 -10.82
CA PHE A 202 -17.07 -12.57 -9.48
C PHE A 202 -18.34 -11.74 -9.48
N ALA A 203 -19.30 -12.16 -8.65
CA ALA A 203 -20.52 -11.43 -8.37
C ALA A 203 -20.74 -11.34 -6.86
N HIS A 204 -21.15 -10.17 -6.39
CA HIS A 204 -21.56 -9.92 -5.02
C HIS A 204 -22.89 -9.15 -5.03
N GLU A 205 -23.95 -9.75 -4.47
CA GLU A 205 -25.30 -9.18 -4.44
C GLU A 205 -25.87 -8.81 -5.83
N GLU A 206 -25.39 -9.49 -6.87
CA GLU A 206 -25.73 -9.22 -8.27
C GLU A 206 -25.75 -10.51 -9.12
N PRO A 207 -26.37 -10.49 -10.32
CA PRO A 207 -26.32 -11.63 -11.23
C PRO A 207 -24.90 -11.94 -11.70
N LEU A 208 -24.49 -13.21 -11.59
CA LEU A 208 -23.24 -13.69 -12.18
C LEU A 208 -23.40 -13.83 -13.69
N VAL A 209 -22.71 -12.99 -14.45
CA VAL A 209 -22.71 -12.99 -15.92
C VAL A 209 -21.63 -13.94 -16.44
N PHE A 210 -21.97 -14.76 -17.44
CA PHE A 210 -21.00 -15.60 -18.16
C PHE A 210 -20.53 -14.86 -19.42
N PRO A 211 -19.29 -14.36 -19.44
CA PRO A 211 -18.81 -13.59 -20.57
C PRO A 211 -18.47 -14.48 -21.76
N ALA A 212 -18.59 -13.92 -22.96
CA ALA A 212 -18.02 -14.53 -24.16
C ALA A 212 -16.49 -14.35 -24.18
N ARG A 213 -15.79 -15.29 -24.83
CA ARG A 213 -14.32 -15.22 -24.96
C ARG A 213 -13.84 -13.87 -25.50
N ALA A 214 -14.48 -13.39 -26.56
CA ALA A 214 -14.10 -12.15 -27.22
C ALA A 214 -14.24 -10.92 -26.29
N GLU A 215 -15.25 -10.92 -25.41
CA GLU A 215 -15.44 -9.86 -24.43
C GLU A 215 -14.33 -9.87 -23.37
N CYS A 216 -13.95 -11.06 -22.88
CA CYS A 216 -12.83 -11.17 -21.96
C CYS A 216 -11.53 -10.68 -22.62
N GLU A 217 -11.23 -11.13 -23.84
CA GLU A 217 -10.02 -10.71 -24.56
C GLU A 217 -9.99 -9.19 -24.80
N ALA A 218 -11.13 -8.59 -25.17
CA ALA A 218 -11.26 -7.14 -25.30
C ALA A 218 -11.02 -6.40 -23.97
N ARG A 219 -11.58 -6.88 -22.85
CA ARG A 219 -11.37 -6.29 -21.52
C ARG A 219 -9.90 -6.30 -21.09
N LEU A 220 -9.14 -7.36 -21.41
CA LEU A 220 -7.71 -7.42 -21.10
C LEU A 220 -6.90 -6.38 -21.86
N ASP A 221 -7.21 -6.21 -23.16
CA ASP A 221 -6.53 -5.22 -24.00
C ASP A 221 -6.92 -3.79 -23.60
N GLN A 222 -8.20 -3.55 -23.27
CA GLN A 222 -8.69 -2.29 -22.70
C GLN A 222 -8.04 -1.95 -21.36
N THR A 223 -7.85 -2.95 -20.48
CA THR A 223 -7.16 -2.77 -19.19
C THR A 223 -5.75 -2.25 -19.41
N SER A 224 -5.00 -2.82 -20.37
CA SER A 224 -3.65 -2.36 -20.72
C SER A 224 -3.67 -0.92 -21.25
N ALA A 225 -4.65 -0.56 -22.08
CA ALA A 225 -4.81 0.79 -22.60
C ALA A 225 -5.17 1.80 -21.50
N ALA A 226 -6.04 1.43 -20.57
CA ALA A 226 -6.46 2.26 -19.44
C ALA A 226 -5.26 2.63 -18.55
N TRP A 227 -4.41 1.66 -18.21
CA TRP A 227 -3.21 1.93 -17.42
C TRP A 227 -2.20 2.82 -18.14
N ARG A 228 -1.96 2.59 -19.44
CA ARG A 228 -1.04 3.44 -20.21
C ARG A 228 -1.53 4.86 -20.34
N ARG A 229 -2.84 5.04 -20.56
CA ARG A 229 -3.48 6.35 -20.58
C ARG A 229 -3.30 7.06 -19.24
N TRP A 230 -3.61 6.36 -18.14
CA TRP A 230 -3.44 6.91 -16.80
C TRP A 230 -1.99 7.35 -16.55
N LEU A 231 -1.00 6.51 -16.87
CA LEU A 231 0.42 6.86 -16.67
C LEU A 231 0.89 7.98 -17.60
N GLY A 232 0.40 8.02 -18.83
CA GLY A 232 0.76 9.04 -19.83
C GLY A 232 0.35 10.47 -19.44
N GLU A 233 -0.57 10.61 -18.50
CA GLU A 233 -1.01 11.90 -17.93
C GLU A 233 -0.17 12.33 -16.71
N ARG A 234 0.89 11.60 -16.35
CA ARG A 234 1.67 11.83 -15.12
C ARG A 234 2.96 12.58 -15.40
N THR A 235 3.38 13.40 -14.44
CA THR A 235 4.66 14.10 -14.46
C THR A 235 5.70 13.28 -13.72
N CYS A 236 6.56 12.59 -14.46
CA CYS A 236 7.67 11.82 -13.90
C CYS A 236 8.95 12.23 -14.64
N GLY A 237 9.96 12.68 -13.91
CA GLY A 237 11.25 13.08 -14.49
C GLY A 237 12.40 12.88 -13.52
N GLY A 238 13.62 13.06 -14.01
CA GLY A 238 14.85 12.87 -13.24
C GLY A 238 15.40 11.44 -13.28
N PRO A 239 16.53 11.18 -12.61
CA PRO A 239 17.28 9.92 -12.73
C PRO A 239 16.49 8.67 -12.30
N TRP A 240 15.54 8.83 -11.38
CA TRP A 240 14.75 7.73 -10.80
C TRP A 240 13.34 7.58 -11.38
N GLN A 241 13.09 8.14 -12.57
CA GLN A 241 11.75 8.18 -13.18
C GLN A 241 11.06 6.81 -13.28
N GLU A 242 11.80 5.72 -13.56
CA GLU A 242 11.23 4.38 -13.70
C GLU A 242 10.70 3.85 -12.36
N ALA A 243 11.46 4.06 -11.28
CA ALA A 243 11.05 3.69 -9.93
C ALA A 243 9.84 4.52 -9.45
N VAL A 244 9.82 5.82 -9.79
CA VAL A 244 8.68 6.71 -9.51
C VAL A 244 7.43 6.27 -10.27
N GLN A 245 7.53 5.99 -11.57
CA GLN A 245 6.38 5.51 -12.37
C GLN A 245 5.85 4.16 -11.86
N ARG A 246 6.75 3.24 -11.50
CA ARG A 246 6.36 1.94 -10.95
C ARG A 246 5.64 2.09 -9.60
N SER A 247 6.14 2.97 -8.74
CA SER A 247 5.53 3.28 -7.45
C SER A 247 4.19 4.00 -7.59
N ALA A 248 4.06 4.94 -8.54
CA ALA A 248 2.81 5.62 -8.83
C ALA A 248 1.72 4.62 -9.26
N LEU A 249 2.05 3.68 -10.14
CA LEU A 249 1.12 2.62 -10.52
C LEU A 249 0.79 1.65 -9.36
N ALA A 250 1.73 1.40 -8.45
CA ALA A 250 1.47 0.59 -7.25
C ALA A 250 0.52 1.31 -6.27
N LEU A 251 0.66 2.63 -6.12
CA LEU A 251 -0.27 3.45 -5.35
C LEU A 251 -1.67 3.49 -5.98
N GLU A 252 -1.75 3.55 -7.30
CA GLU A 252 -3.04 3.54 -8.01
C GLU A 252 -3.80 2.21 -7.80
N LEU A 253 -3.10 1.08 -7.55
CA LEU A 253 -3.76 -0.16 -7.13
C LEU A 253 -4.41 -0.06 -5.73
N LEU A 254 -3.92 0.85 -4.89
CA LEU A 254 -4.40 1.07 -3.52
C LEU A 254 -5.45 2.18 -3.44
N VAL A 255 -5.67 2.93 -4.52
CA VAL A 255 -6.78 3.88 -4.66
C VAL A 255 -8.07 3.07 -4.84
N PHE A 256 -8.98 3.21 -3.88
CA PHE A 256 -10.31 2.63 -3.95
C PHE A 256 -11.21 3.54 -4.80
N ALA A 257 -11.29 3.24 -6.09
CA ALA A 257 -12.00 4.01 -7.11
C ALA A 257 -13.45 4.41 -6.73
N PRO A 258 -14.24 3.59 -6.00
CA PRO A 258 -15.60 4.00 -5.62
C PRO A 258 -15.68 5.22 -4.70
N SER A 259 -14.64 5.49 -3.88
CA SER A 259 -14.67 6.61 -2.92
C SER A 259 -13.49 7.58 -3.05
N GLY A 260 -12.37 7.15 -3.62
CA GLY A 260 -11.10 7.89 -3.63
C GLY A 260 -10.24 7.65 -2.38
N ALA A 261 -10.67 6.80 -1.44
CA ALA A 261 -9.85 6.39 -0.31
C ALA A 261 -8.57 5.67 -0.77
N ILE A 262 -7.51 5.73 0.03
CA ILE A 262 -6.28 4.97 -0.25
C ILE A 262 -6.00 4.01 0.89
N ALA A 263 -5.88 2.73 0.57
CA ALA A 263 -5.51 1.70 1.53
C ALA A 263 -4.01 1.78 1.88
N ALA A 264 -3.66 1.56 3.14
CA ALA A 264 -2.26 1.57 3.57
C ALA A 264 -1.45 0.38 3.00
N ALA A 265 -2.11 -0.76 2.75
CA ALA A 265 -1.59 -1.86 1.93
C ALA A 265 -2.70 -2.71 1.31
N ALA A 266 -2.37 -3.53 0.32
CA ALA A 266 -3.32 -4.47 -0.30
C ALA A 266 -3.64 -5.70 0.56
N THR A 267 -2.81 -5.97 1.58
CA THR A 267 -2.81 -7.20 2.37
C THR A 267 -3.07 -6.96 3.84
N SER A 268 -3.37 -8.05 4.55
CA SER A 268 -3.54 -8.08 6.00
C SER A 268 -2.64 -9.15 6.59
N SER A 269 -2.20 -8.93 7.83
CA SER A 269 -1.64 -9.94 8.73
C SER A 269 -0.36 -10.60 8.24
N LEU A 270 0.38 -9.92 7.37
CA LEU A 270 1.73 -10.32 7.04
C LEU A 270 2.69 -9.84 8.13
N PRO A 271 3.67 -10.67 8.51
CA PRO A 271 4.44 -10.46 9.74
C PRO A 271 5.57 -9.44 9.60
N GLU A 272 5.65 -8.51 10.54
CA GLU A 272 6.86 -7.69 10.78
C GLU A 272 8.03 -8.53 11.32
N GLN A 273 7.74 -9.72 11.86
CA GLN A 273 8.72 -10.72 12.27
C GLN A 273 8.16 -12.12 12.05
N LEU A 274 8.87 -12.98 11.31
CA LEU A 274 8.46 -14.37 11.09
C LEU A 274 8.26 -15.12 12.42
N GLY A 275 7.11 -15.78 12.55
CA GLY A 275 6.69 -16.47 13.78
C GLY A 275 6.25 -15.52 14.91
N GLY A 276 6.33 -14.21 14.70
CA GLY A 276 5.96 -13.18 15.66
C GLY A 276 4.47 -12.85 15.66
N ILE A 277 4.08 -11.96 16.58
CA ILE A 277 2.69 -11.55 16.83
C ILE A 277 2.28 -10.25 16.15
N ARG A 278 3.25 -9.55 15.53
CA ARG A 278 3.11 -8.25 14.87
C ARG A 278 2.57 -8.45 13.45
N ASN A 279 1.26 -8.76 13.36
CA ASN A 279 0.57 -9.12 12.13
C ASN A 279 -0.75 -8.33 12.02
N TRP A 280 -0.73 -7.15 11.39
CA TRP A 280 -1.87 -6.21 11.39
C TRP A 280 -2.62 -6.16 10.05
N ASP A 281 -3.91 -5.80 10.09
CA ASP A 281 -4.70 -5.54 8.89
C ASP A 281 -4.49 -4.10 8.41
N TYR A 282 -3.87 -3.93 7.24
CA TYR A 282 -3.51 -2.63 6.65
C TYR A 282 -4.45 -2.19 5.52
N ARG A 283 -5.58 -2.85 5.35
CA ARG A 283 -6.53 -2.62 4.24
C ARG A 283 -7.48 -1.44 4.47
N PHE A 284 -7.15 -0.57 5.41
CA PHE A 284 -7.89 0.64 5.77
C PHE A 284 -7.12 1.87 5.30
N SER A 285 -7.76 3.03 5.36
CA SER A 285 -7.11 4.30 5.06
C SER A 285 -6.77 5.04 6.36
N TRP A 286 -5.48 5.27 6.57
CA TRP A 286 -4.95 6.02 7.70
C TRP A 286 -4.95 7.52 7.41
N ILE A 287 -5.32 8.33 8.40
CA ILE A 287 -5.18 9.79 8.27
C ILE A 287 -3.70 10.19 8.19
N ARG A 288 -2.80 9.46 8.87
CA ARG A 288 -1.36 9.75 8.83
C ARG A 288 -0.81 9.88 7.41
N ASP A 289 -1.27 9.00 6.52
CA ASP A 289 -0.73 8.90 5.17
C ASP A 289 -1.31 10.00 4.24
N SER A 290 -2.20 10.86 4.75
CA SER A 290 -3.01 11.79 3.95
C SER A 290 -2.20 12.92 3.32
N ALA A 291 -1.28 13.53 4.07
CA ALA A 291 -0.47 14.61 3.53
C ALA A 291 0.55 14.10 2.51
N PHE A 292 1.17 12.94 2.76
CA PHE A 292 2.05 12.26 1.81
C PHE A 292 1.31 11.91 0.52
N THR A 293 0.13 11.31 0.66
CA THR A 293 -0.75 10.99 -0.47
C THR A 293 -1.04 12.22 -1.32
N LEU A 294 -1.57 13.28 -0.71
CA LEU A 294 -1.96 14.46 -1.45
C LEU A 294 -0.76 15.18 -2.05
N GLY A 295 0.36 15.26 -1.32
CA GLY A 295 1.62 15.80 -1.79
C GLY A 295 2.15 15.05 -3.02
N ALA A 296 2.26 13.73 -2.94
CA ALA A 296 2.71 12.89 -4.04
C ALA A 296 1.81 13.02 -5.27
N PHE A 297 0.49 12.98 -5.10
CA PHE A 297 -0.45 13.14 -6.22
C PHE A 297 -0.38 14.52 -6.86
N LEU A 298 -0.28 15.59 -6.08
CA LEU A 298 -0.11 16.93 -6.65
C LEU A 298 1.23 17.05 -7.41
N GLN A 299 2.31 16.45 -6.90
CA GLN A 299 3.62 16.43 -7.56
C GLN A 299 3.63 15.59 -8.85
N LEU A 300 2.88 14.48 -8.88
CA LEU A 300 2.75 13.59 -10.04
C LEU A 300 1.75 14.10 -11.08
N GLY A 301 1.02 15.18 -10.80
CA GLY A 301 -0.02 15.69 -11.71
C GLY A 301 -1.30 14.86 -11.70
N CYS A 302 -1.71 14.36 -10.53
CA CYS A 302 -2.95 13.61 -10.29
C CYS A 302 -4.01 14.45 -9.53
N PRO A 303 -4.49 15.59 -10.09
CA PRO A 303 -5.40 16.48 -9.36
C PRO A 303 -6.76 15.84 -9.06
N ARG A 304 -7.20 14.86 -9.87
CA ARG A 304 -8.49 14.18 -9.68
C ARG A 304 -8.44 13.22 -8.50
N GLU A 305 -7.38 12.42 -8.40
CA GLU A 305 -7.13 11.49 -7.30
C GLU A 305 -6.90 12.26 -6.00
N ALA A 306 -6.13 13.36 -6.06
CA ALA A 306 -5.95 14.30 -4.96
C ALA A 306 -7.28 14.88 -4.45
N GLN A 307 -8.15 15.32 -5.35
CA GLN A 307 -9.47 15.84 -5.02
C GLN A 307 -10.39 14.78 -4.43
N ALA A 308 -10.46 13.59 -5.06
CA ALA A 308 -11.27 12.48 -4.59
C ALA A 308 -10.86 12.03 -3.19
N TYR A 309 -9.56 11.91 -2.94
CA TYR A 309 -9.03 11.58 -1.62
C TYR A 309 -9.37 12.64 -0.56
N PHE A 310 -9.23 13.92 -0.88
CA PHE A 310 -9.60 14.99 0.05
C PHE A 310 -11.11 14.97 0.37
N TRP A 311 -11.97 14.75 -0.63
CA TRP A 311 -13.41 14.63 -0.43
C TRP A 311 -13.78 13.42 0.43
N TRP A 312 -13.16 12.28 0.17
CA TRP A 312 -13.30 11.10 1.02
C TRP A 312 -12.88 11.41 2.46
N LEU A 313 -11.73 12.06 2.68
CA LEU A 313 -11.23 12.37 4.02
C LEU A 313 -12.22 13.26 4.79
N MET A 314 -12.78 14.28 4.13
CA MET A 314 -13.79 15.15 4.74
C MET A 314 -15.12 14.43 4.99
N HIS A 315 -15.48 13.44 4.16
CA HIS A 315 -16.67 12.60 4.34
C HIS A 315 -16.49 11.59 5.48
N ALA A 316 -15.40 10.81 5.48
CA ALA A 316 -15.10 9.78 6.46
C ALA A 316 -15.03 10.34 7.90
N THR A 317 -14.51 11.57 8.03
CA THR A 317 -14.40 12.25 9.32
C THR A 317 -15.70 12.93 9.77
N GLN A 318 -16.75 12.97 8.95
CA GLN A 318 -17.96 13.74 9.25
C GLN A 318 -18.66 13.30 10.55
N LEU A 319 -18.73 11.99 10.81
CA LEU A 319 -19.41 11.44 11.99
C LEU A 319 -18.56 11.42 13.25
N THR A 320 -17.25 11.64 13.12
CA THR A 320 -16.29 11.60 14.23
C THR A 320 -15.81 13.00 14.60
N HIS A 321 -15.97 13.98 13.69
CA HIS A 321 -15.64 15.38 13.90
C HIS A 321 -16.19 15.95 15.23
N PRO A 322 -15.43 16.77 15.97
CA PRO A 322 -14.05 17.18 15.69
C PRO A 322 -13.00 16.14 16.09
N ARG A 323 -13.38 15.00 16.68
CA ARG A 323 -12.44 13.97 17.17
C ARG A 323 -12.12 12.94 16.09
N LEU A 324 -10.93 13.04 15.50
CA LEU A 324 -10.50 12.11 14.47
C LEU A 324 -10.26 10.69 15.04
N ARG A 325 -10.47 9.69 14.19
CA ARG A 325 -9.94 8.33 14.35
C ARG A 325 -8.61 8.22 13.62
N VAL A 326 -7.78 7.27 14.05
CA VAL A 326 -6.52 6.94 13.39
C VAL A 326 -6.73 6.52 11.93
N LEU A 327 -7.73 5.69 11.70
CA LEU A 327 -8.04 5.08 10.41
C LEU A 327 -9.55 4.94 10.19
N TYR A 328 -9.93 4.82 8.92
CA TYR A 328 -11.30 4.60 8.47
C TYR A 328 -11.33 3.51 7.40
N ARG A 329 -12.49 2.87 7.25
CA ARG A 329 -12.79 1.99 6.11
C ARG A 329 -12.75 2.76 4.81
N LEU A 330 -12.58 2.04 3.70
CA LEU A 330 -12.50 2.65 2.36
C LEU A 330 -13.84 3.28 1.95
N ASP A 331 -14.95 2.78 2.50
CA ASP A 331 -16.30 3.35 2.39
C ASP A 331 -16.53 4.60 3.29
N GLY A 332 -15.54 5.00 4.12
CA GLY A 332 -15.63 6.10 5.07
C GLY A 332 -16.16 5.71 6.47
N GLY A 333 -16.52 4.45 6.68
CA GLY A 333 -16.98 3.94 7.96
C GLY A 333 -15.89 3.96 9.04
N ALA A 334 -16.23 4.45 10.24
CA ALA A 334 -15.29 4.59 11.35
C ALA A 334 -15.07 3.32 12.19
N ARG A 335 -15.75 2.21 11.89
CA ARG A 335 -15.69 0.96 12.67
C ARG A 335 -14.78 -0.06 11.98
N ALA A 336 -13.64 -0.37 12.60
CA ALA A 336 -12.72 -1.41 12.17
C ALA A 336 -12.27 -2.29 13.35
N PRO A 337 -13.21 -2.98 14.03
CA PRO A 337 -12.88 -3.74 15.23
C PRO A 337 -11.89 -4.87 14.92
N GLU A 338 -10.78 -4.90 15.64
CA GLU A 338 -9.78 -5.95 15.51
C GLU A 338 -10.34 -7.30 15.99
N ARG A 339 -10.15 -8.34 15.18
CA ARG A 339 -10.57 -9.71 15.46
C ARG A 339 -9.48 -10.67 15.00
N THR A 340 -9.26 -11.72 15.79
CA THR A 340 -8.37 -12.82 15.39
C THR A 340 -9.10 -13.75 14.42
N LEU A 341 -8.45 -14.11 13.33
CA LEU A 341 -8.93 -15.08 12.36
C LEU A 341 -8.39 -16.47 12.74
N PRO A 342 -9.18 -17.55 12.53
CA PRO A 342 -8.73 -18.91 12.80
C PRO A 342 -7.85 -19.43 11.66
N LEU A 343 -6.77 -18.72 11.34
CA LEU A 343 -5.79 -19.07 10.30
C LEU A 343 -4.42 -19.29 10.96
N GLN A 344 -3.57 -20.11 10.33
CA GLN A 344 -2.20 -20.35 10.82
C GLN A 344 -1.34 -19.08 10.83
N GLY A 345 -1.60 -18.14 9.91
CA GLY A 345 -0.73 -17.00 9.65
C GLY A 345 0.46 -17.38 8.76
N TYR A 346 1.02 -16.39 8.08
CA TYR A 346 2.11 -16.61 7.12
C TYR A 346 3.30 -17.30 7.82
N ARG A 347 3.64 -18.51 7.38
CA ARG A 347 4.72 -19.34 7.96
C ARG A 347 4.63 -19.50 9.49
N GLY A 348 3.41 -19.62 10.02
CA GLY A 348 3.17 -19.79 11.46
C GLY A 348 3.22 -18.48 12.28
N SER A 349 3.26 -17.33 11.62
CA SER A 349 3.20 -16.02 12.29
C SER A 349 1.77 -15.73 12.72
N ALA A 350 1.46 -16.08 13.96
CA ALA A 350 0.13 -16.00 14.53
C ALA A 350 0.07 -14.93 15.63
N PRO A 351 -1.10 -14.34 15.87
CA PRO A 351 -2.37 -14.56 15.17
C PRO A 351 -2.50 -13.77 13.86
N ALA A 352 -3.30 -14.27 12.92
CA ALA A 352 -3.83 -13.49 11.81
C ALA A 352 -5.04 -12.66 12.27
N ARG A 353 -5.23 -11.47 11.70
CA ARG A 353 -6.21 -10.47 12.13
C ARG A 353 -7.05 -9.91 10.99
N THR A 354 -8.20 -9.38 11.36
CA THR A 354 -8.93 -8.41 10.53
C THR A 354 -9.39 -7.25 11.39
N GLY A 355 -9.46 -6.05 10.81
CA GLY A 355 -9.62 -4.82 11.60
C GLY A 355 -8.32 -4.44 12.31
N ASN A 356 -8.33 -3.30 12.99
CA ASN A 356 -7.13 -2.77 13.61
C ASN A 356 -7.48 -1.96 14.87
N ALA A 357 -6.89 -2.36 16.00
CA ALA A 357 -7.20 -1.76 17.30
C ALA A 357 -6.71 -0.30 17.44
N ALA A 358 -5.81 0.17 16.57
CA ALA A 358 -5.40 1.56 16.50
C ALA A 358 -6.58 2.52 16.27
N ALA A 359 -7.68 2.05 15.65
CA ALA A 359 -8.91 2.83 15.47
C ALA A 359 -9.47 3.43 16.78
N GLY A 360 -9.17 2.82 17.93
CA GLY A 360 -9.58 3.31 19.26
C GLY A 360 -8.58 4.25 19.95
N GLN A 361 -7.35 4.38 19.45
CA GLN A 361 -6.29 5.15 20.10
C GLN A 361 -6.48 6.66 19.89
N LEU A 362 -5.93 7.45 20.83
CA LEU A 362 -5.69 8.87 20.61
C LEU A 362 -4.34 9.01 19.91
N GLN A 363 -4.34 9.63 18.73
CA GLN A 363 -3.14 9.92 17.96
C GLN A 363 -3.21 11.38 17.50
N LEU A 364 -2.38 12.23 18.08
CA LEU A 364 -2.49 13.68 17.93
C LEU A 364 -1.93 14.17 16.59
N ASP A 365 -1.03 13.43 15.96
CA ASP A 365 -0.46 13.77 14.65
C ASP A 365 -1.50 13.79 13.53
N THR A 366 -2.56 12.97 13.62
CA THR A 366 -3.65 12.93 12.64
C THR A 366 -4.28 14.30 12.36
N TYR A 367 -4.32 15.19 13.36
CA TYR A 367 -4.84 16.56 13.18
C TYR A 367 -3.91 17.41 12.32
N GLY A 368 -2.60 17.28 12.51
CA GLY A 368 -1.60 17.95 11.69
C GLY A 368 -1.68 17.49 10.24
N GLU A 369 -1.79 16.18 10.03
CA GLU A 369 -1.86 15.57 8.70
C GLU A 369 -3.10 16.03 7.95
N LEU A 370 -4.26 16.05 8.61
CA LEU A 370 -5.50 16.53 8.00
C LEU A 370 -5.42 18.02 7.65
N LEU A 371 -4.93 18.87 8.55
CA LEU A 371 -4.86 20.31 8.29
C LEU A 371 -3.78 20.66 7.25
N GLN A 372 -2.69 19.89 7.20
CA GLN A 372 -1.70 19.98 6.13
C GLN A 372 -2.30 19.56 4.78
N THR A 373 -3.09 18.49 4.76
CA THR A 373 -3.82 18.03 3.57
C THR A 373 -4.80 19.11 3.09
N ALA A 374 -5.58 19.70 4.00
CA ALA A 374 -6.49 20.79 3.67
C ALA A 374 -5.75 22.04 3.14
N TRP A 375 -4.59 22.36 3.70
CA TRP A 375 -3.73 23.44 3.20
C TRP A 375 -3.26 23.17 1.77
N LEU A 376 -2.73 21.97 1.49
CA LEU A 376 -2.29 21.59 0.15
C LEU A 376 -3.44 21.62 -0.86
N TYR A 377 -4.60 21.07 -0.50
CA TYR A 377 -5.79 21.10 -1.33
C TYR A 377 -6.23 22.55 -1.62
N ALA A 378 -6.30 23.40 -0.60
CA ALA A 378 -6.66 24.80 -0.75
C ALA A 378 -5.68 25.58 -1.65
N GLN A 379 -4.38 25.25 -1.62
CA GLN A 379 -3.42 25.85 -2.53
C GLN A 379 -3.63 25.44 -3.98
N ALA A 380 -4.00 24.18 -4.23
CA ALA A 380 -4.26 23.67 -5.57
C ALA A 380 -5.63 24.12 -6.13
N ALA A 381 -6.68 24.07 -5.31
CA ALA A 381 -8.06 24.36 -5.72
C ALA A 381 -8.44 25.85 -5.60
N GLY A 382 -7.69 26.64 -4.82
CA GLY A 382 -7.93 28.07 -4.59
C GLY A 382 -9.10 28.39 -3.65
N GLN A 383 -9.84 27.38 -3.16
CA GLN A 383 -11.01 27.58 -2.30
C GLN A 383 -11.27 26.41 -1.35
N LEU A 384 -12.04 26.66 -0.29
CA LEU A 384 -12.62 25.65 0.59
C LEU A 384 -14.12 25.93 0.73
N ASP A 385 -14.93 24.87 0.69
CA ASP A 385 -16.36 24.98 1.00
C ASP A 385 -16.57 25.43 2.46
N SER A 386 -17.68 26.12 2.72
CA SER A 386 -17.98 26.70 4.04
C SER A 386 -18.12 25.67 5.16
N ASP A 387 -18.69 24.49 4.89
CA ASP A 387 -18.82 23.43 5.90
C ASP A 387 -17.45 22.79 6.17
N ILE A 388 -16.65 22.59 5.12
CA ILE A 388 -15.26 22.12 5.25
C ILE A 388 -14.44 23.11 6.08
N ALA A 389 -14.57 24.41 5.78
CA ALA A 389 -13.90 25.48 6.51
C ALA A 389 -14.30 25.52 7.99
N HIS A 390 -15.59 25.36 8.30
CA HIS A 390 -16.09 25.26 9.67
C HIS A 390 -15.50 24.04 10.41
N ARG A 391 -15.48 22.87 9.74
CA ARG A 391 -14.90 21.65 10.31
C ARG A 391 -13.40 21.80 10.59
N ILE A 392 -12.63 22.34 9.66
CA ILE A 392 -11.19 22.59 9.85
C ILE A 392 -10.94 23.51 11.05
N ALA A 393 -11.72 24.60 11.18
CA ALA A 393 -11.62 25.50 12.33
C ALA A 393 -11.95 24.78 13.65
N GLY A 394 -12.99 23.94 13.67
CA GLY A 394 -13.37 23.14 14.83
C GLY A 394 -12.30 22.13 15.27
N MET A 395 -11.56 21.54 14.32
CA MET A 395 -10.41 20.68 14.62
C MET A 395 -9.25 21.48 15.23
N ALA A 396 -8.91 22.64 14.67
CA ALA A 396 -7.88 23.52 15.23
C ALA A 396 -8.20 23.93 16.68
N ASP A 397 -9.48 24.22 16.96
CA ASP A 397 -9.94 24.52 18.32
C ASP A 397 -9.81 23.34 19.27
N LEU A 398 -10.05 22.13 18.78
CA LEU A 398 -9.84 20.92 19.56
C LEU A 398 -8.36 20.70 19.85
N VAL A 399 -7.48 20.89 18.87
CA VAL A 399 -6.01 20.82 19.05
C VAL A 399 -5.53 21.77 20.13
N CYS A 400 -6.03 23.02 20.16
CA CYS A 400 -5.73 23.98 21.23
C CYS A 400 -6.00 23.46 22.65
N ARG A 401 -6.91 22.48 22.81
CA ARG A 401 -7.22 21.84 24.09
C ARG A 401 -6.45 20.53 24.29
N LEU A 402 -6.33 19.71 23.25
CA LEU A 402 -5.83 18.34 23.35
C LEU A 402 -4.32 18.21 23.29
N TRP A 403 -3.58 19.16 22.71
CA TRP A 403 -2.16 18.95 22.43
C TRP A 403 -1.31 18.64 23.68
N ARG A 404 -1.76 19.09 24.85
CA ARG A 404 -1.12 18.83 26.16
C ARG A 404 -1.35 17.42 26.71
N ALA A 405 -2.16 16.58 26.06
CA ALA A 405 -2.33 15.18 26.45
C ALA A 405 -1.18 14.32 25.89
N PRO A 406 -0.80 13.23 26.58
CA PRO A 406 -0.01 12.16 25.95
C PRO A 406 -0.88 11.36 24.98
N ASP A 407 -0.25 10.70 24.01
CA ASP A 407 -0.93 9.97 22.94
C ASP A 407 -0.12 8.73 22.51
N ALA A 408 -0.59 8.00 21.49
CA ALA A 408 0.02 6.75 21.02
C ALA A 408 1.14 6.94 19.99
N GLY A 409 1.39 8.18 19.54
CA GLY A 409 2.43 8.49 18.56
C GLY A 409 2.12 7.98 17.15
N ILE A 410 2.98 8.34 16.20
CA ILE A 410 2.87 7.96 14.78
C ILE A 410 2.87 6.43 14.55
N TRP A 411 3.53 5.70 15.45
CA TRP A 411 3.72 4.25 15.41
C TRP A 411 2.66 3.46 16.18
N GLU A 412 1.64 4.12 16.74
CA GLU A 412 0.49 3.45 17.36
C GLU A 412 0.90 2.46 18.48
N VAL A 413 1.94 2.83 19.24
CA VAL A 413 2.59 1.93 20.19
C VAL A 413 1.60 1.37 21.20
N ARG A 414 1.87 0.16 21.69
CA ARG A 414 1.02 -0.53 22.66
C ARG A 414 1.45 -0.28 24.11
N SER A 415 2.58 0.40 24.30
CA SER A 415 3.03 0.91 25.59
C SER A 415 2.15 2.07 26.09
N ARG A 416 2.48 2.60 27.28
CA ARG A 416 1.75 3.74 27.85
C ARG A 416 1.85 4.96 26.93
N PRO A 417 0.79 5.78 26.79
CA PRO A 417 0.85 7.03 26.05
C PRO A 417 1.94 7.97 26.58
N LEU A 418 2.63 8.66 25.68
CA LEU A 418 3.70 9.62 25.99
C LEU A 418 3.46 10.96 25.27
N HIS A 419 4.24 11.99 25.62
CA HIS A 419 4.32 13.22 24.83
C HIS A 419 5.29 13.03 23.66
N PHE A 420 4.86 12.27 22.66
CA PHE A 420 5.68 12.03 21.47
C PHE A 420 5.98 13.33 20.73
N THR A 421 7.26 13.55 20.42
CA THR A 421 7.74 14.80 19.83
C THR A 421 7.14 15.01 18.45
N GLN A 422 7.11 13.98 17.60
CA GLN A 422 6.48 14.04 16.27
C GLN A 422 5.01 14.46 16.38
N SER A 423 4.25 13.89 17.33
CA SER A 423 2.84 14.25 17.54
C SER A 423 2.67 15.70 17.99
N LYS A 424 3.61 16.25 18.76
CA LYS A 424 3.61 17.69 19.11
C LYS A 424 3.97 18.56 17.91
N MET A 425 4.95 18.18 17.11
CA MET A 425 5.28 18.87 15.85
C MET A 425 4.07 18.92 14.92
N MET A 426 3.30 17.84 14.82
CA MET A 426 2.08 17.81 14.01
C MET A 426 0.93 18.61 14.63
N CYS A 427 0.82 18.71 15.95
CA CYS A 427 -0.08 19.69 16.59
C CYS A 427 0.31 21.13 16.22
N TRP A 428 1.61 21.44 16.18
CA TRP A 428 2.10 22.74 15.75
C TRP A 428 1.72 23.01 14.28
N VAL A 429 1.95 22.03 13.40
CA VAL A 429 1.56 22.11 11.98
C VAL A 429 0.07 22.35 11.84
N ALA A 430 -0.78 21.64 12.59
CA ALA A 430 -2.22 21.85 12.56
C ALA A 430 -2.58 23.33 12.83
N LEU A 431 -2.05 23.90 13.92
CA LEU A 431 -2.33 25.28 14.29
C LEU A 431 -1.71 26.28 13.30
N ASP A 432 -0.51 26.00 12.78
CA ASP A 432 0.13 26.82 11.75
C ASP A 432 -0.71 26.88 10.46
N ARG A 433 -1.18 25.73 9.97
CA ARG A 433 -2.04 25.65 8.79
C ARG A 433 -3.38 26.34 9.02
N ALA A 434 -4.00 26.18 10.19
CA ALA A 434 -5.22 26.90 10.54
C ALA A 434 -5.03 28.42 10.49
N VAL A 435 -3.93 28.94 11.04
CA VAL A 435 -3.59 30.37 10.98
C VAL A 435 -3.42 30.83 9.53
N ARG A 436 -2.64 30.10 8.72
CA ARG A 436 -2.41 30.46 7.31
C ARG A 436 -3.70 30.43 6.47
N LEU A 437 -4.58 29.44 6.70
CA LEU A 437 -5.89 29.37 6.04
C LEU A 437 -6.78 30.56 6.45
N ALA A 438 -6.75 30.97 7.72
CA ALA A 438 -7.48 32.14 8.21
C ALA A 438 -6.92 33.45 7.64
N ASP A 439 -5.61 33.59 7.55
CA ASP A 439 -4.95 34.76 6.95
C ASP A 439 -5.34 34.92 5.47
N ARG A 440 -5.54 33.80 4.77
CA ARG A 440 -6.08 33.76 3.39
C ARG A 440 -7.61 33.87 3.31
N ARG A 441 -8.30 34.05 4.43
CA ARG A 441 -9.78 34.13 4.53
C ARG A 441 -10.51 32.88 4.00
N LEU A 442 -9.85 31.73 4.01
CA LEU A 442 -10.43 30.44 3.60
C LEU A 442 -11.13 29.72 4.75
N ILE A 443 -10.80 30.07 6.00
CA ILE A 443 -11.55 29.65 7.20
C ILE A 443 -11.81 30.84 8.13
N HIS A 444 -12.75 30.69 9.06
CA HIS A 444 -13.16 31.78 9.95
C HIS A 444 -12.01 32.30 10.84
N THR A 445 -11.83 33.63 10.85
CA THR A 445 -10.72 34.30 11.55
C THR A 445 -10.96 34.57 13.03
N ARG A 446 -12.20 34.39 13.54
CA ARG A 446 -12.59 34.77 14.92
C ARG A 446 -11.72 34.15 16.01
N ARG A 447 -11.10 33.00 15.74
CA ARG A 447 -10.28 32.24 16.71
C ARG A 447 -8.78 32.25 16.37
N ALA A 448 -8.37 32.96 15.32
CA ALA A 448 -6.98 32.98 14.86
C ALA A 448 -5.98 33.47 15.93
N ALA A 449 -6.37 34.42 16.78
CA ALA A 449 -5.53 34.87 17.90
C ALA A 449 -5.18 33.74 18.88
N ARG A 450 -6.18 32.93 19.26
CA ARG A 450 -5.99 31.76 20.12
C ARG A 450 -5.11 30.71 19.45
N TRP A 451 -5.33 30.44 18.15
CA TRP A 451 -4.51 29.47 17.42
C TRP A 451 -3.04 29.91 17.36
N ARG A 452 -2.76 31.20 17.16
CA ARG A 452 -1.38 31.73 17.20
C ARG A 452 -0.74 31.58 18.57
N GLN A 453 -1.48 31.86 19.65
CA GLN A 453 -0.99 31.69 21.02
C GLN A 453 -0.67 30.23 21.34
N GLU A 454 -1.59 29.30 21.06
CA GLU A 454 -1.37 27.88 21.31
C GLU A 454 -0.30 27.30 20.39
N ARG A 455 -0.19 27.76 19.13
CA ARG A 455 0.90 27.38 18.23
C ARG A 455 2.26 27.76 18.84
N GLN A 456 2.37 28.94 19.43
CA GLN A 456 3.60 29.34 20.12
C GLN A 456 3.86 28.46 21.35
N ALA A 457 2.84 28.18 22.17
CA ALA A 457 2.99 27.33 23.35
C ALA A 457 3.42 25.89 23.00
N VAL A 458 2.90 25.32 21.90
CA VAL A 458 3.35 24.02 21.38
C VAL A 458 4.81 24.10 20.93
N ARG A 459 5.20 25.18 20.23
CA ARG A 459 6.59 25.40 19.82
C ARG A 459 7.50 25.44 21.04
N ASP A 460 7.18 26.27 22.03
CA ASP A 460 7.98 26.40 23.24
C ASP A 460 8.14 25.05 23.95
N PHE A 461 7.07 24.23 24.01
CA PHE A 461 7.16 22.87 24.55
C PHE A 461 8.13 21.98 23.77
N ILE A 462 8.04 21.97 22.43
CA ILE A 462 8.95 21.18 21.58
C ILE A 462 10.40 21.63 21.78
N GLU A 463 10.66 22.92 21.71
CA GLU A 463 12.03 23.46 21.76
C GLU A 463 12.69 23.30 23.14
N THR A 464 11.91 23.16 24.22
CA THR A 464 12.41 23.07 25.60
C THR A 464 12.36 21.67 26.21
N ARG A 465 11.41 20.81 25.80
CA ARG A 465 11.19 19.48 26.39
C ARG A 465 11.49 18.34 25.42
N CYS A 466 11.42 18.58 24.11
CA CYS A 466 11.61 17.55 23.09
C CYS A 466 12.99 17.60 22.40
N PHE A 467 13.80 18.60 22.70
CA PHE A 467 15.17 18.72 22.19
C PHE A 467 16.18 18.42 23.30
N ASN A 468 17.14 17.56 23.02
CA ASN A 468 18.24 17.26 23.92
C ASN A 468 19.46 18.09 23.49
N GLU A 469 19.80 19.11 24.28
CA GLU A 469 20.91 20.03 23.99
C GLU A 469 22.26 19.32 23.97
N ASP A 470 22.52 18.41 24.91
CA ASP A 470 23.80 17.70 25.02
C ASP A 470 24.08 16.80 23.80
N ARG A 471 23.01 16.23 23.22
CA ARG A 471 23.08 15.33 22.07
C ARG A 471 22.79 16.03 20.75
N HIS A 472 22.44 17.32 20.80
CA HIS A 472 22.05 18.14 19.66
C HIS A 472 20.99 17.48 18.75
N THR A 473 19.96 16.86 19.33
CA THR A 473 18.92 16.16 18.58
C THR A 473 17.55 16.30 19.21
N TYR A 474 16.50 16.32 18.39
CA TYR A 474 15.17 15.99 18.89
C TYR A 474 15.14 14.52 19.34
N VAL A 475 14.34 14.25 20.37
CA VAL A 475 14.17 12.92 20.96
C VAL A 475 12.76 12.39 20.74
N ARG A 476 12.57 11.08 20.83
CA ARG A 476 11.31 10.37 20.54
C ARG A 476 10.10 10.96 21.27
N ALA A 477 10.26 11.18 22.56
CA ALA A 477 9.26 11.79 23.43
C ALA A 477 9.90 12.82 24.35
N ALA A 478 9.08 13.75 24.86
CA ALA A 478 9.51 14.77 25.80
C ALA A 478 10.31 14.17 26.97
N ASP A 479 11.45 14.79 27.28
CA ASP A 479 12.38 14.41 28.36
C ASP A 479 12.98 13.00 28.24
N SER A 480 12.92 12.39 27.05
CA SER A 480 13.57 11.09 26.80
C SER A 480 14.98 11.24 26.22
N ALA A 481 15.70 10.12 26.13
CA ALA A 481 16.94 9.99 25.37
C ALA A 481 16.77 9.00 24.19
N GLU A 482 15.55 8.63 23.83
CA GLU A 482 15.31 7.73 22.71
C GLU A 482 15.27 8.51 21.39
N VAL A 483 15.61 7.86 20.27
CA VAL A 483 15.61 8.43 18.92
C VAL A 483 14.49 7.77 18.11
N ASP A 484 13.87 8.53 17.21
CA ASP A 484 12.74 8.07 16.40
C ASP A 484 12.86 8.63 14.98
N ALA A 485 12.75 7.76 13.98
CA ALA A 485 12.84 8.13 12.57
C ALA A 485 11.64 8.97 12.10
N GLY A 486 10.51 8.94 12.82
CA GLY A 486 9.37 9.83 12.58
C GLY A 486 9.70 11.31 12.79
N LEU A 487 10.78 11.63 13.51
CA LEU A 487 11.26 13.01 13.68
C LEU A 487 11.80 13.61 12.38
N LEU A 488 12.22 12.77 11.42
CA LEU A 488 12.61 13.22 10.09
C LEU A 488 11.45 13.93 9.39
N LEU A 489 10.20 13.64 9.73
CA LEU A 489 9.03 14.29 9.12
C LEU A 489 8.77 15.71 9.66
N GLY A 490 9.53 16.16 10.67
CA GLY A 490 9.34 17.43 11.38
C GLY A 490 9.76 18.69 10.63
N TYR A 491 9.95 18.67 9.30
CA TYR A 491 10.53 19.77 8.49
C TYR A 491 9.79 21.12 8.57
N ALA A 492 8.60 21.16 9.16
CA ALA A 492 7.89 22.40 9.39
C ALA A 492 8.55 23.28 10.50
N HIS A 493 9.54 22.75 11.23
CA HIS A 493 10.33 23.50 12.21
C HIS A 493 11.53 24.21 11.55
N PRO A 494 11.65 25.55 11.68
CA PRO A 494 12.59 26.37 10.91
C PRO A 494 14.05 26.30 11.38
N ASP A 495 14.38 25.50 12.40
CA ASP A 495 15.77 25.37 12.86
C ASP A 495 16.49 24.26 12.07
N GLU A 496 17.10 24.67 10.95
CA GLU A 496 17.89 23.78 10.09
C GLU A 496 19.07 23.11 10.84
N SER A 497 19.60 23.76 11.90
CA SER A 497 20.74 23.22 12.66
C SER A 497 20.31 22.07 13.57
N ARG A 498 19.19 22.23 14.30
CA ARG A 498 18.59 21.18 15.13
C ARG A 498 18.12 19.99 14.29
N MET A 499 17.53 20.26 13.13
CA MET A 499 17.10 19.20 12.22
C MET A 499 18.29 18.41 11.66
N ARG A 500 19.38 19.09 11.28
CA ARG A 500 20.61 18.42 10.85
C ARG A 500 21.16 17.49 11.95
N GLY A 501 21.22 17.96 13.19
CA GLY A 501 21.63 17.14 14.32
C GLY A 501 20.73 15.91 14.54
N THR A 502 19.42 16.07 14.29
CA THR A 502 18.43 14.98 14.35
C THR A 502 18.63 13.95 13.23
N VAL A 503 18.88 14.40 11.99
CA VAL A 503 19.21 13.52 10.86
C VAL A 503 20.46 12.69 11.17
N GLU A 504 21.50 13.33 11.71
CA GLU A 504 22.74 12.66 12.09
C GLU A 504 22.54 11.66 13.24
N ALA A 505 21.69 11.98 14.22
CA ALA A 505 21.36 11.07 15.31
C ALA A 505 20.58 9.84 14.83
N VAL A 506 19.56 10.03 13.99
CA VAL A 506 18.80 8.92 13.36
C VAL A 506 19.74 8.05 12.53
N ARG A 507 20.59 8.65 11.71
CA ARG A 507 21.56 7.91 10.89
C ARG A 507 22.54 7.09 11.73
N ARG A 508 23.05 7.67 12.81
CA ARG A 508 24.03 6.99 13.68
C ARG A 508 23.41 5.85 14.49
N GLU A 509 22.18 6.02 14.96
CA GLU A 509 21.60 5.13 15.98
C GLU A 509 20.55 4.17 15.46
N LEU A 510 19.87 4.49 14.35
CA LEU A 510 18.80 3.67 13.77
C LEU A 510 19.14 3.10 12.40
N ALA A 511 20.21 3.57 11.74
CA ALA A 511 20.57 3.11 10.41
C ALA A 511 21.67 2.03 10.42
N HIS A 512 21.49 1.03 9.56
CA HIS A 512 22.46 -0.04 9.28
C HIS A 512 22.57 -0.22 7.77
N GLY A 513 23.58 0.41 7.16
CA GLY A 513 23.65 0.54 5.70
C GLY A 513 22.45 1.37 5.19
N PRO A 514 21.68 0.90 4.19
CA PRO A 514 20.52 1.63 3.69
C PRO A 514 19.27 1.48 4.58
N PHE A 515 19.30 0.58 5.56
CA PHE A 515 18.14 0.21 6.37
C PHE A 515 18.01 1.11 7.59
N VAL A 516 16.81 1.65 7.85
CA VAL A 516 16.51 2.49 9.01
C VAL A 516 15.37 1.86 9.81
N HIS A 517 15.58 1.63 11.10
CA HIS A 517 14.53 1.18 12.03
C HIS A 517 13.66 2.36 12.51
N ARG A 518 12.43 2.07 12.96
CA ARG A 518 11.46 3.09 13.36
C ARG A 518 11.95 3.93 14.54
N TYR A 519 12.45 3.29 15.59
CA TYR A 519 12.86 3.95 16.84
C TYR A 519 13.80 3.09 17.67
N SER A 520 14.44 3.70 18.66
CA SER A 520 15.04 3.00 19.79
C SER A 520 14.09 2.99 20.99
N GLY A 521 14.20 1.98 21.86
CA GLY A 521 13.36 1.84 23.05
C GLY A 521 12.22 0.82 22.92
N ASP A 522 11.35 0.79 23.92
CA ASP A 522 10.22 -0.15 24.02
C ASP A 522 8.93 0.45 23.39
N ASP A 523 8.13 -0.39 22.76
CA ASP A 523 6.82 -0.09 22.16
C ASP A 523 5.67 -0.86 22.83
N GLY A 524 5.98 -1.65 23.87
CA GLY A 524 5.04 -2.47 24.60
C GLY A 524 4.71 -3.80 23.91
N LEU A 525 5.48 -4.21 22.90
CA LEU A 525 5.31 -5.47 22.18
C LEU A 525 6.59 -6.32 22.20
N PRO A 526 6.48 -7.64 22.43
CA PRO A 526 7.62 -8.55 22.42
C PRO A 526 8.15 -8.80 21.00
N GLY A 527 9.41 -9.17 20.92
CA GLY A 527 10.08 -9.51 19.66
C GLY A 527 10.73 -8.31 19.00
N ARG A 528 11.16 -8.48 17.75
CA ARG A 528 11.75 -7.42 16.92
C ARG A 528 10.87 -7.18 15.69
N GLU A 529 11.32 -6.29 14.82
CA GLU A 529 10.74 -5.97 13.51
C GLU A 529 11.87 -5.84 12.49
N GLY A 530 11.52 -5.84 11.21
CA GLY A 530 12.46 -5.51 10.13
C GLY A 530 12.81 -4.02 10.11
N ALA A 531 13.62 -3.62 9.13
CA ALA A 531 13.81 -2.20 8.85
C ALA A 531 12.63 -1.66 8.05
N PHE A 532 12.09 -0.52 8.50
CA PHE A 532 10.89 0.07 7.92
C PHE A 532 11.25 0.91 6.70
N LEU A 533 10.87 0.46 5.51
CA LEU A 533 11.37 1.04 4.25
C LEU A 533 11.03 2.52 4.10
N ALA A 534 9.87 2.96 4.59
CA ALA A 534 9.52 4.37 4.56
C ALA A 534 10.51 5.22 5.34
N CYS A 535 11.02 4.76 6.49
CA CYS A 535 12.01 5.48 7.29
C CYS A 535 13.33 5.65 6.54
N SER A 536 13.75 4.65 5.77
CA SER A 536 14.93 4.76 4.91
C SER A 536 14.74 5.83 3.83
N PHE A 537 13.57 5.88 3.19
CA PHE A 537 13.27 6.94 2.22
C PHE A 537 13.09 8.32 2.88
N TRP A 538 12.56 8.40 4.09
CA TRP A 538 12.48 9.65 4.85
C TRP A 538 13.87 10.19 5.18
N LEU A 539 14.83 9.31 5.49
CA LEU A 539 16.23 9.72 5.70
C LEU A 539 16.84 10.28 4.41
N THR A 540 16.58 9.63 3.27
CA THR A 540 16.97 10.14 1.94
C THR A 540 16.41 11.54 1.69
N GLU A 541 15.10 11.74 1.93
CA GLU A 541 14.46 13.04 1.80
C GLU A 541 15.10 14.08 2.74
N ALA A 542 15.38 13.70 3.99
CA ALA A 542 15.97 14.57 5.00
C ALA A 542 17.35 15.07 4.58
N LEU A 543 18.21 14.15 4.15
CA LEU A 543 19.54 14.47 3.65
C LEU A 543 19.46 15.42 2.46
N ALA A 544 18.55 15.16 1.50
CA ALA A 544 18.35 16.03 0.35
C ALA A 544 17.92 17.46 0.75
N ARG A 545 16.98 17.59 1.69
CA ARG A 545 16.47 18.88 2.21
C ARG A 545 17.54 19.63 3.02
N CYS A 546 18.34 18.91 3.81
CA CYS A 546 19.49 19.44 4.56
C CYS A 546 20.70 19.79 3.67
N GLY A 547 20.61 19.56 2.36
CA GLY A 547 21.65 19.91 1.38
C GLY A 547 22.70 18.82 1.13
N GLN A 548 22.63 17.68 1.82
CA GLN A 548 23.48 16.50 1.64
C GLN A 548 23.01 15.67 0.43
N ARG A 549 22.94 16.30 -0.76
CA ARG A 549 22.31 15.71 -1.95
C ARG A 549 23.05 14.51 -2.54
N ALA A 550 24.38 14.48 -2.46
CA ALA A 550 25.17 13.35 -2.96
C ALA A 550 24.90 12.08 -2.13
N GLU A 551 25.01 12.19 -0.80
CA GLU A 551 24.70 11.11 0.13
C GLU A 551 23.24 10.63 -0.01
N ALA A 552 22.30 11.56 -0.20
CA ALA A 552 20.91 11.22 -0.46
C ALA A 552 20.73 10.47 -1.79
N ALA A 553 21.43 10.86 -2.86
CA ALA A 553 21.37 10.15 -4.14
C ALA A 553 21.94 8.73 -4.02
N ASP A 554 23.07 8.55 -3.34
CA ASP A 554 23.68 7.24 -3.11
C ASP A 554 22.77 6.31 -2.29
N LEU A 555 22.08 6.87 -1.28
CA LEU A 555 21.08 6.12 -0.50
C LEU A 555 19.86 5.78 -1.34
N MET A 556 19.39 6.70 -2.19
CA MET A 556 18.27 6.47 -3.11
C MET A 556 18.54 5.30 -4.06
N ASP A 557 19.74 5.23 -4.65
CA ASP A 557 20.14 4.15 -5.56
C ASP A 557 20.17 2.78 -4.85
N GLN A 558 20.69 2.76 -3.62
CA GLN A 558 20.69 1.55 -2.79
C GLN A 558 19.26 1.08 -2.49
N LEU A 559 18.36 2.00 -2.11
CA LEU A 559 16.98 1.66 -1.78
C LEU A 559 16.18 1.20 -2.99
N ILE A 560 16.41 1.79 -4.18
CA ILE A 560 15.75 1.35 -5.42
C ILE A 560 16.12 -0.08 -5.77
N ALA A 561 17.36 -0.47 -5.52
CA ALA A 561 17.84 -1.83 -5.76
C ALA A 561 17.19 -2.88 -4.82
N LEU A 562 16.51 -2.46 -3.75
CA LEU A 562 15.83 -3.36 -2.80
C LEU A 562 14.46 -3.84 -3.29
N ALA A 563 13.90 -3.26 -4.34
CA ALA A 563 12.61 -3.69 -4.89
C ALA A 563 12.64 -5.18 -5.30
N ASN A 564 11.47 -5.82 -5.39
CA ASN A 564 11.43 -7.15 -5.99
C ASN A 564 11.61 -7.13 -7.52
N ASP A 565 11.55 -8.30 -8.15
CA ASP A 565 11.76 -8.49 -9.60
C ASP A 565 10.83 -7.66 -10.49
N VAL A 566 9.73 -7.13 -9.93
CA VAL A 566 8.76 -6.29 -10.65
C VAL A 566 8.67 -4.87 -10.08
N GLY A 567 9.55 -4.47 -9.17
CA GLY A 567 9.68 -3.11 -8.67
C GLY A 567 8.70 -2.72 -7.55
N LEU A 568 8.21 -3.68 -6.76
CA LEU A 568 7.36 -3.44 -5.60
C LEU A 568 8.14 -3.49 -4.28
N TYR A 569 7.59 -2.82 -3.25
CA TYR A 569 8.10 -2.83 -1.88
C TYR A 569 7.04 -3.32 -0.89
N SER A 570 7.50 -4.01 0.15
CA SER A 570 6.72 -4.28 1.36
C SER A 570 6.86 -3.14 2.37
N GLU A 571 6.23 -3.32 3.53
CA GLU A 571 6.37 -2.46 4.70
C GLU A 571 7.81 -2.45 5.23
N GLU A 572 8.37 -3.65 5.43
CA GLU A 572 9.66 -3.87 6.05
C GLU A 572 10.54 -4.82 5.24
N ILE A 573 11.85 -4.74 5.48
CA ILE A 573 12.81 -5.72 5.00
C ILE A 573 13.66 -6.20 6.17
N ASP A 574 13.92 -7.51 6.24
CA ASP A 574 14.94 -8.05 7.13
C ASP A 574 16.34 -7.64 6.61
N PRO A 575 17.12 -6.82 7.36
CA PRO A 575 18.44 -6.40 6.90
C PRO A 575 19.45 -7.55 6.73
N ALA A 576 19.22 -8.69 7.39
CA ALA A 576 20.18 -9.80 7.40
C ALA A 576 20.16 -10.61 6.09
N ASP A 577 18.99 -10.83 5.50
CA ASP A 577 18.83 -11.67 4.31
C ASP A 577 18.01 -11.01 3.19
N GLY A 578 17.50 -9.79 3.41
CA GLY A 578 16.69 -9.07 2.45
C GLY A 578 15.27 -9.63 2.30
N ALA A 579 14.77 -10.47 3.20
CA ALA A 579 13.39 -10.95 3.14
C ALA A 579 12.41 -9.77 3.26
N PHE A 580 11.36 -9.77 2.43
CA PHE A 580 10.23 -8.86 2.62
C PHE A 580 9.44 -9.29 3.86
N LEU A 581 9.08 -8.31 4.69
CA LEU A 581 8.31 -8.41 5.92
C LEU A 581 7.18 -7.38 5.91
N GLY A 582 6.15 -7.63 6.72
CA GLY A 582 4.94 -6.82 6.78
C GLY A 582 4.12 -6.84 5.49
N ASN A 583 3.16 -5.93 5.38
CA ASN A 583 2.18 -5.96 4.29
C ASN A 583 2.77 -5.45 2.96
N LEU A 584 2.19 -5.89 1.82
CA LEU A 584 2.63 -5.52 0.47
C LEU A 584 1.50 -5.50 -0.59
N PRO A 585 1.65 -4.71 -1.67
CA PRO A 585 2.50 -3.52 -1.70
C PRO A 585 2.04 -2.53 -0.62
N GLN A 586 2.99 -1.80 -0.05
CA GLN A 586 2.73 -0.88 1.06
C GLN A 586 2.75 0.58 0.54
N ALA A 587 1.70 1.34 0.83
CA ALA A 587 1.49 2.69 0.30
C ALA A 587 2.56 3.68 0.77
N LEU A 588 2.77 3.82 2.09
CA LEU A 588 3.75 4.70 2.71
C LEU A 588 5.20 4.52 2.20
N SER A 589 5.67 3.30 1.91
CA SER A 589 6.97 2.99 1.30
C SER A 589 7.06 3.56 -0.11
N HIS A 590 6.02 3.37 -0.92
CA HIS A 590 5.93 3.93 -2.27
C HIS A 590 5.75 5.47 -2.26
N LEU A 591 5.00 6.03 -1.31
CA LEU A 591 4.83 7.47 -1.11
C LEU A 591 6.15 8.14 -0.68
N ALA A 592 6.88 7.52 0.25
CA ALA A 592 8.16 8.01 0.73
C ALA A 592 9.23 7.99 -0.38
N LEU A 593 9.25 6.94 -1.23
CA LEU A 593 10.10 6.90 -2.42
C LEU A 593 9.83 8.10 -3.34
N ILE A 594 8.56 8.39 -3.64
CA ILE A 594 8.18 9.50 -4.52
C ILE A 594 8.61 10.83 -3.90
N SER A 595 8.36 11.02 -2.60
CA SER A 595 8.74 12.25 -1.89
C SER A 595 10.25 12.46 -1.86
N ALA A 596 11.03 11.41 -1.62
CA ALA A 596 12.49 11.45 -1.69
C ALA A 596 13.00 11.79 -3.10
N ALA A 597 12.45 11.16 -4.14
CA ALA A 597 12.79 11.45 -5.54
C ALA A 597 12.48 12.91 -5.93
N CYS A 598 11.33 13.43 -5.49
CA CYS A 598 10.94 14.82 -5.69
C CYS A 598 11.91 15.77 -4.98
N ALA A 599 12.23 15.54 -3.70
CA ALA A 599 13.18 16.37 -2.96
C ALA A 599 14.59 16.40 -3.61
N LEU A 600 15.03 15.29 -4.19
CA LEU A 600 16.29 15.18 -4.93
C LEU A 600 16.26 15.87 -6.31
N THR A 601 15.09 16.05 -6.89
CA THR A 601 14.91 16.68 -8.22
C THR A 601 14.57 18.17 -8.12
N GLU A 602 13.94 18.61 -7.03
CA GLU A 602 13.65 20.01 -6.73
C GLU A 602 14.96 20.82 -6.72
N ARG A 603 15.14 21.68 -7.72
CA ARG A 603 16.19 22.71 -7.68
C ARG A 603 15.80 23.71 -6.59
N LYS A 604 16.62 23.90 -5.56
CA LYS A 604 16.45 25.04 -4.64
C LYS A 604 16.41 26.29 -5.52
N GLN A 605 15.24 26.92 -5.64
CA GLN A 605 15.16 28.31 -6.10
C GLN A 605 15.99 29.08 -5.08
N ARG A 606 17.17 29.54 -5.53
CA ARG A 606 18.10 30.33 -4.72
C ARG A 606 17.54 31.72 -4.48
#